data_AF-A0A3D5N325-F1
#
_entry.id   AF-A0A3D5N325-F1
#
_cell.length_a   1.000
_cell.length_b   1.000
_cell.length_c   1.000
_cell.angle_alpha   90.00
_cell.angle_beta   90.00
_cell.angle_gamma   90.00
#
_symmetry.space_group_name_H-M   'P 1'
#
loop_
_entity.id
_entity.type
_entity.pdbx_description
1 polymer ?
#
loop_
_entity_poly.entity_id
_entity_poly.type
_entity_poly.pdbx_seq_one_letter_code
_entity_poly.pdbx_strand_id
1 'polypeptide(L)'
;MAPPLININDIHLTFGGNDLFSDVSFAIGERDRLCLVGRNGGGKSTLLKIIAGEIEADGGERFVQPGCKVAYLNQEPKFDGYDTVEEFVLSALDAHEEEYSYRSDMLLASVSIDPMADPKQLSGGEGRRAAIARALIADPQVLLLDEPTNHLDLPTIEWLEGEIKNFRGAVVVISHDRAFLNAVSNGVLWLDRGVMHQGKLNFAKFEEWSEEIYRKESEERAKLDKLIAKETVWSVQGISARRKRNQGRLRRLYDMREQRSAQVDRIGNVSLAADTGGTSGKVVIEATDIAKSFGDREILTGFSTRILRGDKVG
;
A
#
# COMPACT_ATOMS: atom_id res chain seq x y z
N MET A 1 7.44 25.26 7.75
CA MET A 1 7.32 23.81 7.51
C MET A 1 8.34 23.47 6.44
N ALA A 2 9.18 22.45 6.64
CA ALA A 2 10.13 22.04 5.61
C ALA A 2 9.36 21.56 4.36
N PRO A 3 9.91 21.73 3.15
CA PRO A 3 9.28 21.20 1.94
C PRO A 3 9.15 19.67 2.02
N PRO A 4 8.12 19.07 1.38
CA PRO A 4 8.00 17.62 1.32
C PRO A 4 9.13 17.00 0.48
N LEU A 5 9.54 15.78 0.83
CA LEU A 5 10.53 14.99 0.08
C LEU A 5 9.96 14.53 -1.27
N ILE A 6 8.69 14.13 -1.27
CA ILE A 6 7.96 13.75 -2.49
C ILE A 6 6.59 14.40 -2.45
N ASN A 7 6.18 14.95 -3.59
CA ASN A 7 4.84 15.47 -3.79
C ASN A 7 4.21 14.77 -5.00
N ILE A 8 3.00 14.24 -4.80
CA ILE A 8 2.19 13.61 -5.83
C ILE A 8 0.97 14.49 -6.04
N ASN A 9 0.77 14.96 -7.28
CA ASN A 9 -0.31 15.85 -7.66
C ASN A 9 -1.10 15.26 -8.82
N ASP A 10 -2.40 15.07 -8.61
CA ASP A 10 -3.42 14.74 -9.61
C ASP A 10 -3.02 13.56 -10.50
N ILE A 11 -2.41 12.54 -9.88
CA ILE A 11 -1.99 11.34 -10.58
C ILE A 11 -3.20 10.50 -10.97
N HIS A 12 -3.23 10.12 -12.25
CA HIS A 12 -4.20 9.20 -12.82
C HIS A 12 -3.50 8.01 -13.48
N LEU A 13 -4.10 6.84 -13.33
CA LEU A 13 -3.65 5.62 -13.98
C LEU A 13 -4.84 4.76 -14.36
N THR A 14 -4.79 4.28 -15.59
CA THR A 14 -5.79 3.42 -16.22
C THR A 14 -5.18 2.04 -16.45
N PHE A 15 -5.90 0.97 -16.11
CA PHE A 15 -5.44 -0.39 -16.38
C PHE A 15 -6.54 -1.20 -17.05
N GLY A 16 -6.26 -1.71 -18.24
CA GLY A 16 -7.24 -2.51 -19.01
C GLY A 16 -8.52 -1.76 -19.38
N GLY A 17 -8.46 -0.43 -19.51
CA GLY A 17 -9.59 0.42 -19.88
C GLY A 17 -10.45 0.93 -18.72
N ASN A 18 -10.13 0.55 -17.46
CA ASN A 18 -10.76 1.09 -16.26
C ASN A 18 -9.76 1.94 -15.47
N ASP A 19 -10.21 3.07 -14.93
CA ASP A 19 -9.41 3.89 -14.02
C ASP A 19 -9.08 3.08 -12.76
N LEU A 20 -7.80 2.92 -12.47
CA LEU A 20 -7.33 2.37 -11.20
C LEU A 20 -7.41 3.44 -10.10
N PHE A 21 -7.01 4.66 -10.46
CA PHE A 21 -7.23 5.88 -9.68
C PHE A 21 -7.17 7.11 -10.61
N SER A 22 -7.96 8.14 -10.30
CA SER A 22 -8.18 9.29 -11.20
C SER A 22 -7.60 10.61 -10.68
N ASP A 23 -7.53 10.80 -9.36
CA ASP A 23 -7.19 12.08 -8.73
C ASP A 23 -6.40 11.88 -7.43
N VAL A 24 -5.25 11.20 -7.51
CA VAL A 24 -4.43 10.92 -6.32
C VAL A 24 -3.46 12.05 -6.07
N SER A 25 -3.63 12.74 -4.94
CA SER A 25 -2.78 13.83 -4.47
C SER A 25 -2.41 13.65 -3.01
N PHE A 26 -1.11 13.70 -2.69
CA PHE A 26 -0.58 13.65 -1.32
C PHE A 26 0.89 14.05 -1.28
N ALA A 27 1.37 14.37 -0.07
CA ALA A 27 2.77 14.71 0.16
C ALA A 27 3.42 13.76 1.17
N ILE A 28 4.71 13.47 0.97
CA ILE A 28 5.55 12.70 1.89
C ILE A 28 6.61 13.67 2.45
N GLY A 29 6.53 13.97 3.74
CA GLY A 29 7.49 14.80 4.46
C GLY A 29 8.58 13.99 5.17
N GLU A 30 9.63 14.68 5.63
CA GLU A 30 10.64 14.06 6.49
C GLU A 30 10.02 13.45 7.76
N ARG A 31 10.54 12.29 8.18
CA ARG A 31 10.07 11.53 9.34
C ARG A 31 8.62 11.05 9.29
N ASP A 32 7.95 11.18 8.15
CA ASP A 32 6.67 10.55 7.95
C ASP A 32 6.83 9.02 8.01
N ARG A 33 5.87 8.37 8.65
CA ARG A 33 5.69 6.92 8.70
C ARG A 33 4.27 6.63 8.26
N LEU A 34 4.08 6.67 6.94
CA LEU A 34 2.75 6.57 6.35
C LEU A 34 2.43 5.11 6.10
N CYS A 35 1.29 4.64 6.62
CA CYS A 35 0.72 3.39 6.11
C CYS A 35 -0.19 3.68 4.91
N LEU A 36 0.02 2.96 3.82
CA LEU A 36 -0.84 3.01 2.65
C LEU A 36 -1.87 1.89 2.73
N VAL A 37 -3.12 2.28 2.97
CA VAL A 37 -4.26 1.37 3.19
C VAL A 37 -5.32 1.57 2.13
N GLY A 38 -6.08 0.52 1.85
CA GLY A 38 -7.08 0.51 0.79
C GLY A 38 -7.42 -0.90 0.35
N ARG A 39 -8.45 -1.03 -0.49
CA ARG A 39 -8.95 -2.32 -0.94
C ARG A 39 -7.91 -3.11 -1.75
N ASN A 40 -8.03 -4.43 -1.76
CA ASN A 40 -7.24 -5.28 -2.65
C ASN A 40 -7.65 -5.01 -4.10
N GLY A 41 -6.67 -4.99 -5.00
CA GLY A 41 -6.87 -4.54 -6.38
C GLY A 41 -7.05 -3.03 -6.55
N GLY A 42 -7.04 -2.24 -5.47
CA GLY A 42 -7.17 -0.77 -5.54
C GLY A 42 -5.91 -0.04 -6.02
N GLY A 43 -4.87 -0.75 -6.48
CA GLY A 43 -3.66 -0.13 -7.04
C GLY A 43 -2.61 0.34 -6.03
N LYS A 44 -2.65 -0.09 -4.76
CA LYS A 44 -1.67 0.33 -3.73
C LYS A 44 -0.22 0.05 -4.12
N SER A 45 0.09 -1.19 -4.52
CA SER A 45 1.43 -1.58 -4.98
C SER A 45 1.84 -0.82 -6.24
N THR A 46 0.90 -0.59 -7.15
CA THR A 46 1.13 0.23 -8.35
C THR A 46 1.45 1.68 -7.98
N LEU A 47 0.76 2.23 -6.99
CA LEU A 47 1.05 3.57 -6.47
C LEU A 47 2.44 3.64 -5.83
N LEU A 48 2.85 2.63 -5.04
CA LEU A 48 4.23 2.57 -4.54
C LEU A 48 5.26 2.58 -5.67
N LYS A 49 5.02 1.83 -6.76
CA LYS A 49 5.91 1.81 -7.93
C LYS A 49 5.99 3.17 -8.64
N ILE A 50 4.87 3.89 -8.72
CA ILE A 50 4.87 5.28 -9.19
C ILE A 50 5.69 6.16 -8.26
N ILE A 51 5.49 6.06 -6.93
CA ILE A 51 6.28 6.83 -5.95
C ILE A 51 7.77 6.47 -6.06
N ALA A 52 8.12 5.22 -6.34
CA ALA A 52 9.49 4.76 -6.56
C ALA A 52 10.09 5.30 -7.87
N GLY A 53 9.24 5.62 -8.86
CA GLY A 53 9.67 5.98 -10.21
C GLY A 53 9.90 4.77 -11.12
N GLU A 54 9.40 3.58 -10.75
CA GLU A 54 9.47 2.36 -11.57
C GLU A 54 8.38 2.31 -12.66
N ILE A 55 7.28 3.03 -12.45
CA ILE A 55 6.14 3.11 -13.38
C ILE A 55 5.76 4.58 -13.56
N GLU A 56 5.54 5.00 -14.81
CA GLU A 56 4.98 6.31 -15.13
C GLU A 56 3.45 6.26 -15.00
N ALA A 57 2.87 7.34 -14.46
CA ALA A 57 1.43 7.54 -14.48
C ALA A 57 0.98 8.01 -15.86
N ASP A 58 -0.31 7.83 -16.19
CA ASP A 58 -0.87 8.34 -17.45
C ASP A 58 -0.91 9.88 -17.46
N GLY A 59 -0.90 10.49 -16.27
CA GLY A 59 -0.56 11.89 -16.07
C GLY A 59 -0.68 12.31 -14.61
N GLY A 60 -0.73 13.63 -14.39
CA GLY A 60 -0.41 14.23 -13.10
C GLY A 60 1.10 14.52 -12.99
N GLU A 61 1.55 14.87 -11.79
CA GLU A 61 2.94 15.22 -11.53
C GLU A 61 3.48 14.48 -10.30
N ARG A 62 4.64 13.84 -10.47
CA ARG A 62 5.47 13.34 -9.38
C ARG A 62 6.69 14.23 -9.26
N PHE A 63 6.75 15.00 -8.18
CA PHE A 63 7.91 15.80 -7.82
C PHE A 63 8.70 15.12 -6.69
N VAL A 64 10.00 14.94 -6.89
CA VAL A 64 10.92 14.46 -5.86
C VAL A 64 11.94 15.54 -5.60
N GLN A 65 12.20 15.83 -4.32
CA GLN A 65 13.19 16.83 -3.94
C GLN A 65 14.57 16.45 -4.51
N PRO A 66 15.30 17.39 -5.14
CA PRO A 66 16.63 17.11 -5.68
C PRO A 66 17.57 16.49 -4.65
N GLY A 67 18.26 15.40 -5.02
CA GLY A 67 19.14 14.65 -4.13
C GLY A 67 18.45 13.64 -3.22
N CYS A 68 17.11 13.57 -3.20
CA CYS A 68 16.37 12.57 -2.46
C CYS A 68 16.46 11.19 -3.14
N LYS A 69 17.11 10.25 -2.48
CA LYS A 69 17.15 8.83 -2.86
C LYS A 69 15.92 8.12 -2.32
N VAL A 70 15.23 7.40 -3.21
CA VAL A 70 14.05 6.60 -2.89
C VAL A 70 14.42 5.12 -3.06
N ALA A 71 14.27 4.34 -2.00
CA ALA A 71 14.47 2.89 -2.05
C ALA A 71 13.11 2.18 -2.01
N TYR A 72 12.93 1.19 -2.88
CA TYR A 72 11.73 0.37 -2.94
C TYR A 72 12.05 -1.09 -2.66
N LEU A 73 11.40 -1.64 -1.64
CA LEU A 73 11.41 -3.06 -1.34
C LEU A 73 10.28 -3.74 -2.12
N ASN A 74 10.64 -4.34 -3.26
CA ASN A 74 9.72 -5.14 -4.04
C ASN A 74 9.26 -6.40 -3.27
N GLN A 75 8.07 -6.92 -3.56
CA GLN A 75 7.48 -8.08 -2.87
C GLN A 75 8.33 -9.35 -3.06
N GLU A 76 8.84 -9.58 -4.28
CA GLU A 76 9.69 -10.72 -4.61
C GLU A 76 11.09 -10.26 -5.03
N PRO A 77 12.11 -10.40 -4.16
CA PRO A 77 13.47 -10.09 -4.55
C PRO A 77 13.96 -11.10 -5.59
N LYS A 78 14.62 -10.59 -6.63
CA LYS A 78 15.25 -11.41 -7.65
C LYS A 78 16.74 -11.54 -7.34
N PHE A 79 17.18 -12.77 -7.12
CA PHE A 79 18.57 -13.11 -6.81
C PHE A 79 19.39 -13.55 -8.04
N ASP A 80 18.79 -13.46 -9.23
CA ASP A 80 19.46 -13.83 -10.48
C ASP A 80 20.68 -12.93 -10.73
N GLY A 81 21.84 -13.55 -10.97
CA GLY A 81 23.07 -12.83 -11.33
C GLY A 81 23.99 -12.46 -10.16
N TYR A 82 23.72 -12.93 -8.94
CA TYR A 82 24.58 -12.74 -7.78
C TYR A 82 25.07 -14.09 -7.24
N ASP A 83 26.35 -14.14 -6.87
CA ASP A 83 26.99 -15.33 -6.30
C ASP A 83 26.91 -15.34 -4.77
N THR A 84 26.86 -14.15 -4.15
CA THR A 84 26.71 -13.98 -2.69
C THR A 84 25.58 -13.02 -2.32
N VAL A 85 25.09 -13.12 -1.08
CA VAL A 85 24.13 -12.14 -0.54
C VAL A 85 24.74 -10.74 -0.47
N GLU A 86 26.03 -10.63 -0.13
CA GLU A 86 26.73 -9.34 -0.08
C GLU A 86 26.68 -8.63 -1.44
N GLU A 87 26.99 -9.36 -2.53
CA GLU A 87 26.88 -8.83 -3.89
C GLU A 87 25.46 -8.36 -4.22
N PHE A 88 24.45 -9.15 -3.84
CA PHE A 88 23.05 -8.76 -4.02
C PHE A 88 22.73 -7.45 -3.28
N VAL A 89 23.19 -7.28 -2.03
CA VAL A 89 22.96 -6.05 -1.27
C VAL A 89 23.70 -4.87 -1.89
N LEU A 90 24.98 -5.03 -2.20
CA LEU A 90 25.82 -3.97 -2.77
C LEU A 90 25.37 -3.55 -4.17
N SER A 91 24.65 -4.41 -4.91
CA SER A 91 24.06 -4.08 -6.22
C SER A 91 23.10 -2.89 -6.22
N ALA A 92 22.64 -2.43 -5.06
CA ALA A 92 21.80 -1.24 -4.94
C ALA A 92 22.60 0.08 -4.97
N LEU A 93 23.93 0.03 -5.12
CA LEU A 93 24.82 1.19 -5.13
C LEU A 93 25.45 1.41 -6.52
N ASP A 94 25.53 2.67 -6.96
CA ASP A 94 26.06 3.07 -8.28
C ASP A 94 27.62 3.09 -8.36
N ALA A 95 28.30 2.27 -7.56
CA ALA A 95 29.76 2.10 -7.39
C ALA A 95 30.47 2.97 -6.32
N HIS A 96 31.05 2.25 -5.35
CA HIS A 96 32.29 2.48 -4.57
C HIS A 96 32.35 1.35 -3.50
N GLU A 97 32.46 0.09 -3.96
CA GLU A 97 32.25 -1.13 -3.14
C GLU A 97 33.04 -1.16 -1.82
N GLU A 98 34.28 -0.67 -1.81
CA GLU A 98 35.14 -0.69 -0.62
C GLU A 98 34.61 0.17 0.55
N GLU A 99 33.93 1.29 0.27
CA GLU A 99 33.38 2.16 1.32
C GLU A 99 32.15 1.54 1.99
N TYR A 100 31.44 0.67 1.27
CA TYR A 100 30.17 0.11 1.70
C TYR A 100 30.25 -1.32 2.24
N SER A 101 31.35 -2.04 2.06
CA SER A 101 31.51 -3.42 2.58
C SER A 101 31.30 -3.48 4.10
N TYR A 102 31.89 -2.55 4.87
CA TYR A 102 31.64 -2.49 6.33
C TYR A 102 30.16 -2.23 6.68
N ARG A 103 29.47 -1.37 5.92
CA ARG A 103 28.04 -1.10 6.12
C ARG A 103 27.18 -2.31 5.73
N SER A 104 27.56 -3.01 4.67
CA SER A 104 26.93 -4.25 4.21
C SER A 104 27.01 -5.31 5.30
N ASP A 105 28.20 -5.57 5.83
CA ASP A 105 28.43 -6.51 6.94
C ASP A 105 27.58 -6.18 8.17
N MET A 106 27.56 -4.90 8.58
CA MET A 106 26.74 -4.45 9.71
C MET A 106 25.24 -4.68 9.47
N LEU A 107 24.73 -4.36 8.27
CA LEU A 107 23.33 -4.55 7.93
C LEU A 107 22.96 -6.02 7.85
N LEU A 108 23.77 -6.85 7.18
CA LEU A 108 23.56 -8.28 7.04
C LEU A 108 23.63 -9.01 8.38
N ALA A 109 24.57 -8.61 9.25
CA ALA A 109 24.62 -9.10 10.62
C ALA A 109 23.36 -8.70 11.42
N SER A 110 22.85 -7.48 11.24
CA SER A 110 21.63 -7.02 11.93
C SER A 110 20.38 -7.83 11.55
N VAL A 111 20.34 -8.36 10.32
CA VAL A 111 19.27 -9.24 9.84
C VAL A 111 19.63 -10.74 9.94
N SER A 112 20.71 -11.08 10.63
CA SER A 112 21.16 -12.47 10.83
C SER A 112 21.28 -13.25 9.51
N ILE A 113 21.92 -12.66 8.50
CA ILE A 113 22.26 -13.34 7.25
C ILE A 113 23.77 -13.39 7.07
N ASP A 114 24.27 -14.56 6.68
CA ASP A 114 25.65 -14.73 6.25
C ASP A 114 25.88 -14.02 4.90
N PRO A 115 26.77 -13.02 4.83
CA PRO A 115 27.09 -12.31 3.58
C PRO A 115 27.55 -13.23 2.46
N MET A 116 28.21 -14.35 2.79
CA MET A 116 28.79 -15.29 1.84
C MET A 116 27.81 -16.39 1.39
N ALA A 117 26.57 -16.40 1.91
CA ALA A 117 25.57 -17.39 1.52
C ALA A 117 25.19 -17.24 0.04
N ASP A 118 24.83 -18.36 -0.58
CA ASP A 118 24.24 -18.37 -1.94
C ASP A 118 22.81 -17.80 -1.87
N PRO A 119 22.53 -16.64 -2.51
CA PRO A 119 21.24 -15.99 -2.41
C PRO A 119 20.10 -16.84 -3.02
N LYS A 120 20.41 -17.81 -3.88
CA LYS A 120 19.42 -18.73 -4.49
C LYS A 120 18.98 -19.84 -3.54
N GLN A 121 19.71 -20.07 -2.45
CA GLN A 121 19.39 -21.09 -1.44
C GLN A 121 18.67 -20.52 -0.22
N LEU A 122 18.47 -19.20 -0.17
CA LEU A 122 17.78 -18.55 0.93
C LEU A 122 16.31 -19.02 1.00
N SER A 123 15.85 -19.25 2.22
CA SER A 123 14.42 -19.35 2.50
C SER A 123 13.70 -18.03 2.16
N GLY A 124 12.37 -18.07 2.02
CA GLY A 124 11.59 -16.85 1.75
C GLY A 124 11.81 -15.73 2.78
N GLY A 125 11.98 -16.09 4.07
CA GLY A 125 12.27 -15.13 5.13
C GLY A 125 13.69 -14.57 5.08
N GLU A 126 14.69 -15.40 4.80
CA GLU A 126 16.07 -14.94 4.57
C GLU A 126 16.17 -14.04 3.33
N GLY A 127 15.52 -14.42 2.23
CA GLY A 127 15.47 -13.59 1.03
C GLY A 127 14.82 -12.23 1.31
N ARG A 128 13.76 -12.19 2.12
CA ARG A 128 13.11 -10.95 2.52
C ARG A 128 14.03 -10.05 3.36
N ARG A 129 14.74 -10.63 4.32
CA ARG A 129 15.74 -9.95 5.15
C ARG A 129 16.91 -9.39 4.32
N ALA A 130 17.43 -10.15 3.36
CA ALA A 130 18.44 -9.67 2.42
C ALA A 130 17.94 -8.49 1.58
N ALA A 131 16.68 -8.55 1.14
CA ALA A 131 16.06 -7.47 0.37
C ALA A 131 15.87 -6.19 1.21
N ILE A 132 15.56 -6.31 2.50
CA ILE A 132 15.52 -5.16 3.42
C ILE A 132 16.90 -4.54 3.57
N ALA A 133 17.95 -5.36 3.77
CA ALA A 133 19.33 -4.86 3.83
C ALA A 133 19.72 -4.11 2.54
N ARG A 134 19.38 -4.67 1.38
CA ARG A 134 19.56 -4.04 0.06
C ARG A 134 18.83 -2.71 -0.07
N ALA A 135 17.63 -2.56 0.50
CA ALA A 135 16.91 -1.29 0.46
C ALA A 135 17.55 -0.21 1.37
N LEU A 136 18.21 -0.62 2.46
CA LEU A 136 18.81 0.28 3.47
C LEU A 136 20.26 0.68 3.17
N ILE A 137 20.98 -0.10 2.35
CA ILE A 137 22.41 0.13 2.07
C ILE A 137 22.66 1.51 1.43
N ALA A 138 21.75 1.97 0.57
CA ALA A 138 21.88 3.22 -0.19
C ALA A 138 21.64 4.51 0.61
N ASP A 139 21.38 4.39 1.92
CA ASP A 139 21.00 5.49 2.81
C ASP A 139 19.86 6.37 2.24
N PRO A 140 18.71 5.77 1.91
CA PRO A 140 17.63 6.51 1.26
C PRO A 140 17.02 7.57 2.18
N GLN A 141 16.46 8.63 1.59
CA GLN A 141 15.64 9.60 2.30
C GLN A 141 14.18 9.17 2.36
N VAL A 142 13.74 8.31 1.43
CA VAL A 142 12.40 7.70 1.43
C VAL A 142 12.53 6.19 1.23
N LEU A 143 11.93 5.44 2.15
CA LEU A 143 11.85 3.98 2.10
C LEU A 143 10.41 3.55 1.80
N LEU A 144 10.24 2.74 0.77
CA LEU A 144 8.95 2.24 0.30
C LEU A 144 8.89 0.73 0.53
N LEU A 145 7.96 0.28 1.37
CA LEU A 145 7.85 -1.12 1.82
C LEU A 145 6.52 -1.73 1.40
N ASP A 146 6.54 -2.73 0.52
CA ASP A 146 5.33 -3.41 0.06
C ASP A 146 5.22 -4.80 0.69
N GLU A 147 4.33 -4.96 1.67
CA GLU A 147 4.15 -6.17 2.49
C GLU A 147 5.45 -6.65 3.15
N PRO A 148 6.15 -5.82 3.95
CA PRO A 148 7.46 -6.17 4.50
C PRO A 148 7.43 -7.33 5.49
N THR A 149 6.31 -7.56 6.17
CA THR A 149 6.15 -8.59 7.21
C THR A 149 5.91 -10.00 6.66
N ASN A 150 5.61 -10.14 5.37
CA ASN A 150 5.37 -11.45 4.78
C ASN A 150 6.62 -12.33 4.86
N HIS A 151 6.43 -13.58 5.28
CA HIS A 151 7.48 -14.59 5.45
C HIS A 151 8.53 -14.26 6.52
N LEU A 152 8.31 -13.24 7.37
CA LEU A 152 9.18 -12.93 8.50
C LEU A 152 8.68 -13.61 9.78
N ASP A 153 9.62 -14.00 10.64
CA ASP A 153 9.35 -14.40 12.02
C ASP A 153 9.21 -13.18 12.94
N LEU A 154 8.59 -13.39 14.10
CA LEU A 154 8.31 -12.30 15.03
C LEU A 154 9.56 -11.50 15.45
N PRO A 155 10.72 -12.11 15.77
CA PRO A 155 11.93 -11.36 16.11
C PRO A 155 12.39 -10.43 14.97
N THR A 156 12.29 -10.88 13.71
CA THR A 156 12.65 -10.03 12.58
C THR A 156 11.64 -8.90 12.39
N ILE A 157 10.35 -9.16 12.62
CA ILE A 157 9.31 -8.10 12.58
C ILE A 157 9.62 -7.03 13.63
N GLU A 158 9.91 -7.42 14.87
CA GLU A 158 10.26 -6.48 15.95
C GLU A 158 11.54 -5.69 15.65
N TRP A 159 12.56 -6.33 15.07
CA TRP A 159 13.75 -5.65 14.58
C TRP A 159 13.40 -4.60 13.51
N LEU A 160 12.61 -4.98 12.51
CA LEU A 160 12.19 -4.08 11.43
C LEU A 160 11.38 -2.91 11.97
N GLU A 161 10.50 -3.14 12.95
CA GLU A 161 9.81 -2.05 13.64
C GLU A 161 10.78 -1.07 14.29
N GLY A 162 11.85 -1.58 14.93
CA GLY A 162 12.91 -0.78 15.53
C GLY A 162 13.66 0.06 14.49
N GLU A 163 14.06 -0.56 13.39
CA GLU A 163 14.71 0.13 12.27
C GLU A 163 13.81 1.20 11.68
N ILE A 164 12.55 0.86 11.40
CA ILE A 164 11.57 1.83 10.92
C ILE A 164 11.40 2.92 11.96
N LYS A 165 11.25 2.68 13.26
CA LYS A 165 11.10 3.75 14.26
C LYS A 165 12.31 4.68 14.31
N ASN A 166 13.53 4.17 14.13
CA ASN A 166 14.77 4.96 14.17
C ASN A 166 15.15 5.62 12.84
N PHE A 167 14.53 5.22 11.72
CA PHE A 167 14.84 5.73 10.39
C PHE A 167 14.67 7.25 10.29
N ARG A 168 15.70 7.98 9.83
CA ARG A 168 15.65 9.45 9.80
C ARG A 168 14.80 10.00 8.65
N GLY A 169 14.71 9.27 7.55
CA GLY A 169 13.91 9.62 6.38
C GLY A 169 12.42 9.34 6.57
N ALA A 170 11.68 9.36 5.47
CA ALA A 170 10.28 8.95 5.43
C ALA A 170 10.14 7.47 5.11
N VAL A 171 9.10 6.83 5.64
CA VAL A 171 8.72 5.45 5.31
C VAL A 171 7.27 5.44 4.85
N VAL A 172 7.02 4.81 3.70
CA VAL A 172 5.66 4.46 3.26
C VAL A 172 5.55 2.94 3.25
N VAL A 173 4.57 2.40 3.94
CA VAL A 173 4.41 0.97 4.11
C VAL A 173 3.00 0.49 3.75
N ILE A 174 2.93 -0.55 2.92
CA ILE A 174 1.72 -1.38 2.76
C ILE A 174 1.91 -2.62 3.60
N SER A 175 0.95 -2.96 4.44
CA SER A 175 0.93 -4.23 5.13
C SER A 175 -0.50 -4.65 5.48
N HIS A 176 -0.76 -5.94 5.48
CA HIS A 176 -1.95 -6.52 6.10
C HIS A 176 -1.82 -6.75 7.62
N ASP A 177 -0.62 -6.62 8.19
CA ASP A 177 -0.37 -6.76 9.62
C ASP A 177 -0.71 -5.46 10.37
N ARG A 178 -1.86 -5.49 11.05
CA ARG A 178 -2.36 -4.36 11.83
C ARG A 178 -1.50 -4.02 13.04
N ALA A 179 -0.88 -5.02 13.68
CA ALA A 179 -0.03 -4.78 14.84
C ALA A 179 1.23 -4.02 14.42
N PHE A 180 1.85 -4.46 13.33
CA PHE A 180 2.99 -3.79 12.73
C PHE A 180 2.64 -2.36 12.29
N LEU A 181 1.54 -2.16 11.55
CA LEU A 181 1.11 -0.81 11.15
C LEU A 181 0.86 0.11 12.35
N ASN A 182 0.24 -0.40 13.42
CA ASN A 182 0.04 0.36 14.66
C ASN A 182 1.37 0.74 15.32
N ALA A 183 2.35 -0.16 15.29
CA ALA A 183 3.63 0.07 15.94
C ALA A 183 4.49 1.11 15.22
N VAL A 184 4.45 1.15 13.88
CA VAL A 184 5.38 1.98 13.09
C VAL A 184 4.80 3.28 12.55
N SER A 185 3.49 3.35 12.31
CA SER A 185 2.89 4.48 11.58
C SER A 185 2.64 5.71 12.44
N ASN A 186 2.77 6.89 11.83
CA ASN A 186 2.36 8.18 12.41
C ASN A 186 1.41 8.97 11.47
N GLY A 187 1.15 8.43 10.28
CA GLY A 187 0.18 8.94 9.32
C GLY A 187 -0.44 7.81 8.51
N VAL A 188 -1.57 8.10 7.89
CA VAL A 188 -2.32 7.19 7.04
C VAL A 188 -2.52 7.83 5.67
N LEU A 189 -2.20 7.08 4.62
CA LEU A 189 -2.61 7.32 3.24
C LEU A 189 -3.69 6.27 2.93
N TRP A 190 -4.94 6.71 2.78
CA TRP A 190 -6.06 5.83 2.56
C TRP A 190 -6.64 6.03 1.17
N LEU A 191 -6.45 5.01 0.32
CA LEU A 191 -7.01 4.94 -1.02
C LEU A 191 -8.37 4.25 -0.96
N ASP A 192 -9.45 5.04 -1.00
CA ASP A 192 -10.82 4.55 -1.09
C ASP A 192 -11.49 5.04 -2.36
N ARG A 193 -12.05 4.10 -3.14
CA ARG A 193 -12.82 4.41 -4.36
C ARG A 193 -12.09 5.38 -5.31
N GLY A 194 -10.78 5.24 -5.45
CA GLY A 194 -9.95 6.10 -6.32
C GLY A 194 -9.61 7.47 -5.74
N VAL A 195 -9.99 7.77 -4.49
CA VAL A 195 -9.66 9.00 -3.77
C VAL A 195 -8.61 8.71 -2.72
N MET A 196 -7.59 9.56 -2.66
CA MET A 196 -6.60 9.52 -1.59
C MET A 196 -7.03 10.43 -0.44
N HIS A 197 -7.17 9.85 0.75
CA HIS A 197 -7.33 10.59 2.00
C HIS A 197 -6.01 10.51 2.78
N GLN A 198 -5.45 11.66 3.15
CA GLN A 198 -4.25 11.72 3.99
C GLN A 198 -4.60 12.20 5.39
N GLY A 199 -4.21 11.42 6.41
CA GLY A 199 -4.45 11.72 7.82
C GLY A 199 -3.15 11.70 8.62
N LYS A 200 -2.93 12.71 9.48
CA LYS A 200 -1.84 12.74 10.45
C LYS A 200 -2.27 12.07 11.76
N LEU A 201 -2.47 10.77 11.69
CA LEU A 201 -2.84 9.92 12.82
C LEU A 201 -2.12 8.57 12.73
N ASN A 202 -1.91 7.93 13.87
CA ASN A 202 -1.47 6.55 13.92
C ASN A 202 -2.57 5.61 13.40
N PHE A 203 -2.17 4.50 12.78
CA PHE A 203 -3.11 3.51 12.22
C PHE A 203 -4.15 2.99 13.23
N ALA A 204 -3.87 2.99 14.53
CA ALA A 204 -4.83 2.57 15.55
C ALA A 204 -6.12 3.42 15.56
N LYS A 205 -6.05 4.65 15.07
CA LYS A 205 -7.19 5.58 14.93
C LYS A 205 -7.84 5.55 13.55
N PHE A 206 -7.36 4.69 12.65
CA PHE A 206 -7.82 4.63 11.26
C PHE A 206 -9.32 4.33 11.16
N GLU A 207 -9.83 3.37 11.94
CA GLU A 207 -11.24 2.98 11.88
C GLU A 207 -12.16 4.14 12.26
N GLU A 208 -11.93 4.76 13.41
CA GLU A 208 -12.68 5.94 13.86
C GLU A 208 -12.62 7.09 12.84
N TRP A 209 -11.43 7.36 12.30
CA TRP A 209 -11.25 8.40 11.29
C TRP A 209 -11.97 8.10 9.98
N SER A 210 -11.92 6.84 9.51
CA SER A 210 -12.60 6.41 8.29
C SER A 210 -14.12 6.45 8.43
N GLU A 211 -14.66 6.07 9.59
CA GLU A 211 -16.08 6.17 9.90
C GLU A 211 -16.54 7.63 9.94
N GLU A 212 -15.73 8.53 10.49
CA GLU A 212 -16.03 9.96 10.48
C GLU A 212 -16.11 10.53 9.06
N ILE A 213 -15.17 10.13 8.19
CA ILE A 213 -15.17 10.52 6.77
C ILE A 213 -16.44 9.99 6.10
N TYR A 214 -16.74 8.69 6.23
CA TYR A 214 -17.93 8.11 5.63
C TYR A 214 -19.23 8.74 6.14
N ARG A 215 -19.29 9.09 7.42
CA ARG A 215 -20.45 9.78 7.99
C ARG A 215 -20.63 11.16 7.37
N LYS A 216 -19.56 11.94 7.25
CA LYS A 216 -19.59 13.26 6.59
C LYS A 216 -20.05 13.14 5.13
N GLU A 217 -19.49 12.19 4.39
CA GLU A 217 -19.89 11.93 3.00
C GLU A 217 -21.38 11.54 2.88
N SER A 218 -21.88 10.69 3.79
CA SER A 218 -23.28 10.28 3.82
C SER A 218 -24.22 11.45 4.11
N GLU A 219 -23.86 12.32 5.07
CA GLU A 219 -24.61 13.52 5.40
C GLU A 219 -24.64 14.52 4.23
N GLU A 220 -23.51 14.74 3.57
CA GLU A 220 -23.40 15.60 2.38
C GLU A 220 -24.22 15.06 1.21
N ARG A 221 -24.13 13.76 0.96
CA ARG A 221 -24.92 13.04 -0.05
C ARG A 221 -26.41 13.17 0.21
N ALA A 222 -26.85 13.00 1.46
CA ALA A 222 -28.26 13.16 1.84
C ALA A 222 -28.75 14.61 1.68
N LYS A 223 -27.90 15.62 1.95
CA LYS A 223 -28.21 17.03 1.69
C LYS A 223 -28.36 17.30 0.19
N LEU A 224 -27.44 16.78 -0.63
CA LEU A 224 -27.48 16.90 -2.09
C LEU A 224 -28.75 16.26 -2.66
N ASP A 225 -29.09 15.04 -2.23
CA ASP A 225 -30.30 14.33 -2.68
C ASP A 225 -31.58 15.10 -2.34
N LYS A 226 -31.67 15.68 -1.13
CA LYS A 226 -32.80 16.54 -0.74
C LYS A 226 -32.88 17.82 -1.60
N LEU A 227 -31.75 18.44 -1.93
CA LEU A 227 -31.70 19.62 -2.80
C LEU A 227 -32.15 19.29 -4.22
N ILE A 228 -31.66 18.19 -4.80
CA ILE A 228 -32.05 17.72 -6.13
C ILE A 228 -33.55 17.43 -6.18
N ALA A 229 -34.11 16.75 -5.15
CA ALA A 229 -35.52 16.45 -5.07
C ALA A 229 -36.39 17.72 -5.02
N LYS A 230 -36.04 18.67 -4.15
CA LYS A 230 -36.74 19.96 -4.03
C LYS A 230 -36.73 20.74 -5.33
N GLU A 231 -35.58 20.82 -6.00
CA GLU A 231 -35.46 21.53 -7.28
C GLU A 231 -36.14 20.81 -8.45
N THR A 232 -36.17 19.49 -8.43
CA THR A 232 -36.91 18.70 -9.43
C THR A 232 -38.41 18.97 -9.35
N VAL A 233 -39.00 18.99 -8.15
CA VAL A 233 -40.42 19.34 -7.95
C VAL A 233 -40.71 20.76 -8.44
N TRP A 234 -39.85 21.73 -8.10
CA TRP A 234 -39.98 23.10 -8.58
C TRP A 234 -39.90 23.20 -10.12
N SER A 235 -38.97 22.46 -10.74
CA SER A 235 -38.83 22.43 -12.20
C SER A 235 -40.06 21.87 -12.91
N VAL A 236 -40.78 20.93 -12.31
CA VAL A 236 -41.98 20.34 -12.91
C VAL A 236 -43.21 21.23 -12.68
N GLN A 237 -43.34 21.84 -11.50
CA GLN A 237 -44.53 22.62 -11.11
C GLN A 237 -44.45 24.11 -11.50
N GLY A 238 -43.25 24.67 -11.68
CA GLY A 238 -43.00 26.12 -11.70
C GLY A 238 -42.74 26.75 -13.08
N ILE A 239 -42.84 26.01 -14.18
CA ILE A 239 -42.60 26.55 -15.52
C ILE A 239 -43.86 27.25 -16.05
N SER A 240 -44.19 28.40 -15.45
CA SER A 240 -44.98 29.43 -16.11
C SER A 240 -44.14 30.71 -16.31
N ALA A 241 -43.93 31.06 -17.58
CA ALA A 241 -43.77 32.41 -18.12
C ALA A 241 -42.49 33.29 -17.98
N ARG A 242 -41.36 32.93 -17.35
CA ARG A 242 -40.11 33.77 -17.48
C ARG A 242 -38.82 33.00 -17.74
N ARG A 243 -38.62 32.62 -19.02
CA ARG A 243 -37.55 31.72 -19.51
C ARG A 243 -36.10 32.20 -19.35
N LYS A 244 -35.81 33.50 -19.09
CA LYS A 244 -34.41 34.00 -18.96
C LYS A 244 -33.84 33.99 -17.53
N ARG A 245 -34.67 34.19 -16.49
CA ARG A 245 -34.19 34.30 -15.09
C ARG A 245 -33.99 32.93 -14.41
N ASN A 246 -34.57 31.87 -14.97
CA ASN A 246 -34.55 30.52 -14.41
C ASN A 246 -33.47 29.59 -14.99
N GLN A 247 -32.76 30.01 -16.05
CA GLN A 247 -31.74 29.20 -16.71
C GLN A 247 -30.56 28.84 -15.78
N GLY A 248 -30.12 29.77 -14.93
CA GLY A 248 -29.04 29.49 -13.97
C GLY A 248 -29.42 28.45 -12.91
N ARG A 249 -30.69 28.43 -12.49
CA ARG A 249 -31.19 27.45 -11.51
C ARG A 249 -31.35 26.06 -12.14
N LEU A 250 -31.78 26.01 -13.40
CA LEU A 250 -31.82 24.78 -14.19
C LEU A 250 -30.42 24.21 -14.42
N ARG A 251 -29.44 25.06 -14.77
CA ARG A 251 -28.03 24.67 -14.91
C ARG A 251 -27.50 24.07 -13.60
N ARG A 252 -27.72 24.75 -12.47
CA ARG A 252 -27.35 24.24 -11.15
C ARG A 252 -27.98 22.88 -10.82
N LEU A 253 -29.22 22.62 -11.26
CA LEU A 253 -29.84 21.30 -11.10
C LEU A 253 -29.15 20.23 -11.94
N TYR A 254 -28.75 20.54 -13.18
CA TYR A 254 -27.96 19.62 -14.01
C TYR A 254 -26.58 19.37 -13.40
N ASP A 255 -25.88 20.41 -12.98
CA ASP A 255 -24.57 20.29 -12.32
C ASP A 255 -24.65 19.40 -11.06
N MET A 256 -25.69 19.59 -10.23
CA MET A 256 -25.93 18.74 -9.04
C MET A 256 -26.22 17.28 -9.41
N ARG A 257 -26.93 17.03 -10.52
CA ARG A 257 -27.22 15.66 -11.00
C ARG A 257 -25.97 14.98 -11.57
N GLU A 258 -25.15 15.72 -12.29
CA GLU A 258 -23.87 15.25 -12.82
C GLU A 258 -22.92 14.88 -11.67
N GLN A 259 -22.77 15.77 -10.69
CA GLN A 259 -22.00 15.50 -9.47
C GLN A 259 -22.52 14.23 -8.77
N ARG A 260 -23.84 14.04 -8.72
CA ARG A 260 -24.45 12.86 -8.10
C ARG A 260 -24.20 11.58 -8.88
N SER A 261 -24.23 11.64 -10.21
CA SER A 261 -23.91 10.50 -11.10
C SER A 261 -22.47 10.05 -10.89
N ALA A 262 -21.53 10.99 -10.93
CA ALA A 262 -20.11 10.70 -10.74
C ALA A 262 -19.81 10.00 -9.40
N GLN A 263 -20.49 10.39 -8.31
CA GLN A 263 -20.40 9.71 -7.01
C GLN A 263 -20.92 8.27 -7.04
N VAL A 264 -21.93 7.98 -7.87
CA VAL A 264 -22.52 6.64 -7.99
C VAL A 264 -21.65 5.74 -8.86
N ASP A 265 -21.15 6.25 -9.98
CA ASP A 265 -20.29 5.51 -10.91
C ASP A 265 -19.01 5.04 -10.23
N ARG A 266 -18.42 5.89 -9.38
CA ARG A 266 -17.25 5.59 -8.55
C ARG A 266 -17.50 4.44 -7.55
N ILE A 267 -18.74 4.24 -7.09
CA ILE A 267 -19.13 3.09 -6.23
C ILE A 267 -19.47 1.86 -7.08
N GLY A 268 -20.07 2.04 -8.26
CA GLY A 268 -20.47 0.95 -9.17
C GLY A 268 -19.27 0.14 -9.69
N ASN A 269 -18.19 0.82 -10.09
CA ASN A 269 -16.94 0.17 -10.55
C ASN A 269 -16.27 -0.66 -9.44
N VAL A 270 -16.58 -0.37 -8.18
CA VAL A 270 -16.01 -1.03 -7.00
C VAL A 270 -16.75 -2.33 -6.64
N SER A 271 -17.91 -2.60 -7.26
CA SER A 271 -18.75 -3.78 -7.03
C SER A 271 -18.33 -5.02 -7.85
N LEU A 272 -17.48 -4.88 -8.86
CA LEU A 272 -17.13 -5.97 -9.81
C LEU A 272 -15.99 -6.89 -9.35
N ALA A 273 -15.41 -6.68 -8.17
CA ALA A 273 -14.29 -7.45 -7.63
C ALA A 273 -14.60 -8.18 -6.31
N ALA A 274 -15.87 -8.51 -6.05
CA ALA A 274 -16.24 -9.40 -4.96
C ALA A 274 -16.36 -10.83 -5.49
N ASP A 275 -15.22 -11.46 -5.78
CA ASP A 275 -15.21 -12.90 -6.02
C ASP A 275 -15.38 -13.60 -4.67
N THR A 276 -16.63 -13.96 -4.38
CA THR A 276 -16.99 -14.80 -3.24
C THR A 276 -16.42 -16.20 -3.50
N GLY A 277 -15.25 -16.47 -2.94
CA GLY A 277 -14.64 -17.79 -2.94
C GLY A 277 -15.63 -18.84 -2.42
N GLY A 278 -15.84 -19.88 -3.24
CA GLY A 278 -16.87 -20.89 -3.08
C GLY A 278 -16.82 -21.66 -1.75
N THR A 279 -17.97 -22.18 -1.36
CA THR A 279 -18.17 -23.04 -0.18
C THR A 279 -17.40 -24.37 -0.31
N SER A 280 -16.16 -24.42 0.18
CA SER A 280 -15.40 -25.66 0.43
C SER A 280 -15.88 -26.39 1.71
N GLY A 281 -15.76 -27.71 1.80
CA GLY A 281 -16.33 -28.54 2.87
C GLY A 281 -15.87 -28.24 4.32
N LYS A 282 -16.36 -29.04 5.28
CA LYS A 282 -16.09 -28.91 6.73
C LYS A 282 -14.61 -29.16 7.10
N VAL A 283 -13.94 -30.04 6.36
CA VAL A 283 -12.49 -30.29 6.46
C VAL A 283 -11.80 -29.51 5.35
N VAL A 284 -10.81 -28.70 5.72
CA VAL A 284 -10.07 -27.84 4.78
C VAL A 284 -8.70 -28.46 4.46
N ILE A 285 -8.02 -29.03 5.47
CA ILE A 285 -6.73 -29.72 5.30
C ILE A 285 -6.75 -31.02 6.11
N GLU A 286 -6.20 -32.08 5.54
CA GLU A 286 -5.88 -33.34 6.22
C GLU A 286 -4.49 -33.80 5.78
N ALA A 287 -3.58 -33.94 6.74
CA ALA A 287 -2.24 -34.47 6.55
C ALA A 287 -2.07 -35.69 7.46
N THR A 288 -1.51 -36.77 6.93
CA THR A 288 -1.27 -38.00 7.68
C THR A 288 0.14 -38.47 7.42
N ASP A 289 0.90 -38.64 8.49
CA ASP A 289 2.26 -39.17 8.53
C ASP A 289 3.20 -38.53 7.49
N ILE A 290 3.10 -37.20 7.33
CA ILE A 290 3.93 -36.49 6.37
C ILE A 290 5.34 -36.30 6.91
N ALA A 291 6.30 -36.34 5.99
CA ALA A 291 7.70 -36.09 6.23
C ALA A 291 8.27 -35.17 5.15
N LYS A 292 9.20 -34.29 5.51
CA LYS A 292 9.92 -33.42 4.58
C LYS A 292 11.37 -33.24 5.01
N SER A 293 12.28 -33.36 4.05
CA SER A 293 13.69 -33.04 4.18
C SER A 293 14.18 -32.23 2.98
N PHE A 294 15.25 -31.46 3.17
CA PHE A 294 16.03 -30.81 2.13
C PHE A 294 17.51 -31.19 2.32
N GLY A 295 18.03 -32.06 1.46
CA GLY A 295 19.35 -32.65 1.64
C GLY A 295 19.43 -33.41 2.96
N ASP A 296 20.46 -33.12 3.75
CA ASP A 296 20.66 -33.70 5.08
C ASP A 296 19.83 -33.02 6.19
N ARG A 297 19.13 -31.92 5.87
CA ARG A 297 18.31 -31.18 6.83
C ARG A 297 16.88 -31.75 6.87
N GLU A 298 16.58 -32.49 7.92
CA GLU A 298 15.22 -32.94 8.24
C GLU A 298 14.36 -31.76 8.71
N ILE A 299 13.23 -31.49 8.05
CA ILE A 299 12.32 -30.39 8.37
C ILE A 299 11.18 -30.85 9.27
N LEU A 300 10.58 -32.01 8.94
CA LEU A 300 9.51 -32.63 9.73
C LEU A 300 9.44 -34.13 9.42
N THR A 301 9.12 -34.96 10.42
CA THR A 301 8.81 -36.38 10.26
C THR A 301 7.65 -36.78 11.14
N GLY A 302 6.82 -37.71 10.64
CA GLY A 302 5.69 -38.26 11.40
C GLY A 302 4.55 -37.26 11.67
N PHE A 303 4.46 -36.16 10.91
CA PHE A 303 3.48 -35.11 11.20
C PHE A 303 2.10 -35.47 10.64
N SER A 304 1.09 -35.48 11.51
CA SER A 304 -0.31 -35.68 11.12
C SER A 304 -1.16 -34.55 11.69
N THR A 305 -2.02 -33.95 10.87
CA THR A 305 -2.95 -32.90 11.32
C THR A 305 -4.24 -32.89 10.51
N ARG A 306 -5.31 -32.35 11.09
CA ARG A 306 -6.57 -32.10 10.40
C ARG A 306 -7.04 -30.70 10.77
N ILE A 307 -7.21 -29.83 9.76
CA ILE A 307 -7.66 -28.45 9.93
C ILE A 307 -9.08 -28.33 9.39
N LEU A 308 -9.96 -27.87 10.27
CA LEU A 308 -11.36 -27.66 9.98
C LEU A 308 -11.61 -26.21 9.58
N ARG A 309 -12.76 -25.99 8.94
CA ARG A 309 -13.21 -24.64 8.60
C ARG A 309 -13.41 -23.81 9.88
N GLY A 310 -12.69 -22.70 9.99
CA GLY A 310 -12.79 -21.76 11.12
C GLY A 310 -11.69 -21.92 12.16
N ASP A 311 -10.84 -22.95 12.04
CA ASP A 311 -9.67 -23.10 12.89
C ASP A 311 -8.67 -21.97 12.63
N LYS A 312 -8.12 -21.41 13.72
CA LYS A 312 -6.99 -20.48 13.68
C LYS A 312 -5.77 -21.24 14.15
N VAL A 313 -4.98 -21.75 13.20
CA VAL A 313 -3.76 -22.50 13.45
C VAL A 313 -2.58 -21.55 13.30
N GLY A 314 -1.73 -21.46 14.31
CA GLY A 314 -0.50 -20.66 14.33
C GLY A 314 0.69 -21.50 14.76
#